data_AF-A0A2M9NZA9-F1
#
_entry.id   AF-A0A2M9NZA9-F1
#
_cell.length_a   1.000
_cell.length_b   1.000
_cell.length_c   1.000
_cell.angle_alpha   90.00
_cell.angle_beta   90.00
_cell.angle_gamma   90.00
#
_symmetry.space_group_name_H-M   'P 1'
#
loop_
_entity.id
_entity.type
_entity.pdbx_description
1 polymer ?
#
loop_
_entity_poly.entity_id
_entity_poly.type
_entity_poly.pdbx_seq_one_letter_code
_entity_poly.pdbx_strand_id
1 'polypeptide(L)'
;MNIREKLQELKGSYDRINEIRGSSTSLATTIKSLFEEDNGDIRNDSMLSPEGKKAKTAELKKKYGKEFIREAKRMKDEFQQHVVKVNARAEIILNEKPGKPSSITIDTFQRELNDMKTKLLLSVNPDEAVKSVQEFADKQKDHYFTYQIKQEFPDIANSIIGISGGDPSFKLKLRDVYDNISDKAQMPEQKEAAQIAGMLEGAFNENLFLERGIELESIARTIGAEFTKYANNPNSYVDSDDE
;
A
#
# COMPACT_ATOMS: atom_id res chain seq x y z
N MET A 1 9.00 18.76 4.34
CA MET A 1 8.04 17.83 4.94
C MET A 1 8.82 16.76 5.70
N ASN A 2 8.58 16.61 7.00
CA ASN A 2 9.24 15.59 7.81
C ASN A 2 8.65 14.19 7.54
N ILE A 3 9.31 13.13 8.01
CA ILE A 3 8.87 11.74 7.77
C ILE A 3 7.47 11.45 8.34
N ARG A 4 7.07 12.12 9.42
CA ARG A 4 5.75 11.95 10.05
C ARG A 4 4.63 12.54 9.20
N GLU A 5 4.86 13.72 8.62
CA GLU A 5 3.93 14.35 7.67
C GLU A 5 3.76 13.48 6.42
N LYS A 6 4.86 12.90 5.89
CA LYS A 6 4.79 11.93 4.77
C LYS A 6 3.96 10.71 5.11
N LEU A 7 4.16 10.16 6.31
CA LEU A 7 3.39 9.02 6.80
C LEU A 7 1.90 9.38 6.97
N GLN A 8 1.58 10.58 7.44
CA GLN A 8 0.19 11.03 7.54
C GLN A 8 -0.48 11.14 6.16
N GLU A 9 0.21 11.65 5.16
CA GLU A 9 -0.33 11.71 3.79
C GLU A 9 -0.49 10.31 3.15
N LEU A 10 0.40 9.38 3.50
CA LEU A 10 0.28 7.97 3.13
C LEU A 10 -0.98 7.35 3.76
N LYS A 11 -1.16 7.52 5.08
CA LYS A 11 -2.35 7.06 5.81
C LYS A 11 -3.64 7.63 5.23
N GLY A 12 -3.67 8.95 4.98
CA GLY A 12 -4.85 9.56 4.36
C GLY A 12 -5.16 8.99 2.98
N SER A 13 -4.15 8.60 2.19
CA SER A 13 -4.39 7.93 0.90
C SER A 13 -4.91 6.49 1.10
N TYR A 14 -4.43 5.78 2.11
CA TYR A 14 -4.90 4.45 2.48
C TYR A 14 -6.34 4.47 3.02
N ASP A 15 -6.70 5.46 3.82
CA ASP A 15 -8.06 5.65 4.34
C ASP A 15 -9.04 5.88 3.18
N ARG A 16 -8.68 6.69 2.19
CA ARG A 16 -9.49 6.87 0.97
C ARG A 16 -9.71 5.58 0.19
N ILE A 17 -8.71 4.69 0.13
CA ILE A 17 -8.88 3.36 -0.51
C ILE A 17 -9.95 2.56 0.23
N ASN A 18 -9.91 2.54 1.57
CA ASN A 18 -10.87 1.80 2.38
C ASN A 18 -12.29 2.40 2.29
N GLU A 19 -12.40 3.74 2.23
CA GLU A 19 -13.67 4.42 1.97
C GLU A 19 -14.26 4.05 0.61
N ILE A 20 -13.43 4.00 -0.45
CA ILE A 20 -13.89 3.62 -1.80
C ILE A 20 -14.30 2.14 -1.84
N ARG A 21 -13.57 1.24 -1.18
CA ARG A 21 -13.99 -0.17 -1.04
C ARG A 21 -15.35 -0.29 -0.36
N GLY A 22 -15.60 0.51 0.69
CA GLY A 22 -16.87 0.52 1.41
C GLY A 22 -18.04 1.15 0.66
N SER A 23 -17.79 1.96 -0.38
CA SER A 23 -18.85 2.69 -1.09
C SER A 23 -19.41 1.96 -2.32
N SER A 24 -18.86 0.80 -2.70
CA SER A 24 -19.38 0.02 -3.84
C SER A 24 -20.82 -0.47 -3.59
N THR A 25 -21.10 -0.94 -2.38
CA THR A 25 -22.44 -1.32 -1.92
C THR A 25 -23.38 -0.11 -1.85
N SER A 26 -22.91 1.05 -1.40
CA SER A 26 -23.75 2.24 -1.30
C SER A 26 -24.11 2.79 -2.67
N LEU A 27 -23.22 2.74 -3.66
CA LEU A 27 -23.54 3.11 -5.04
C LEU A 27 -24.68 2.25 -5.61
N ALA A 28 -24.56 0.92 -5.51
CA ALA A 28 -25.59 0.00 -6.01
C ALA A 28 -26.95 0.24 -5.35
N THR A 29 -26.96 0.51 -4.05
CA THR A 29 -28.17 0.81 -3.29
C THR A 29 -28.80 2.14 -3.71
N THR A 30 -28.00 3.20 -3.81
CA THR A 30 -28.47 4.53 -4.21
C THR A 30 -29.10 4.53 -5.59
N ILE A 31 -28.42 3.94 -6.59
CA ILE A 31 -28.95 3.88 -7.97
C ILE A 31 -30.25 3.07 -8.00
N LYS A 32 -30.33 1.97 -7.23
CA LYS A 32 -31.57 1.18 -7.15
C LYS A 32 -32.72 2.01 -6.57
N SER A 33 -32.51 2.71 -5.46
CA SER A 33 -33.56 3.52 -4.82
C SER A 33 -34.06 4.63 -5.75
N LEU A 34 -33.14 5.35 -6.41
CA LEU A 34 -33.50 6.39 -7.38
C LEU A 34 -34.28 5.83 -8.58
N PHE A 35 -33.87 4.67 -9.09
CA PHE A 35 -34.61 3.99 -10.14
C PHE A 35 -36.02 3.59 -9.70
N GLU A 36 -36.16 3.03 -8.49
CA GLU A 36 -37.45 2.55 -7.97
C GLU A 36 -38.45 3.70 -7.77
N GLU A 37 -37.97 4.87 -7.34
CA GLU A 37 -38.75 6.10 -7.24
C GLU A 37 -39.26 6.55 -8.63
N ASP A 38 -38.36 6.81 -9.57
CA ASP A 38 -38.72 7.26 -10.93
C ASP A 38 -39.59 6.24 -11.68
N ASN A 39 -39.34 4.94 -11.49
CA ASN A 39 -40.13 3.88 -12.11
C ASN A 39 -41.52 3.75 -11.47
N GLY A 40 -41.67 4.14 -10.20
CA GLY A 40 -42.97 4.28 -9.53
C GLY A 40 -43.85 5.29 -10.26
N ASP A 41 -43.28 6.45 -10.61
CA ASP A 41 -43.98 7.50 -11.35
C ASP A 41 -44.44 7.03 -12.73
N ILE A 42 -43.57 6.33 -13.48
CA ILE A 42 -43.93 5.76 -14.78
C ILE A 42 -45.07 4.73 -14.65
N ARG A 43 -45.03 3.89 -13.61
CA ARG A 43 -46.04 2.85 -13.39
C ARG A 43 -47.40 3.43 -13.03
N ASN A 44 -47.42 4.52 -12.28
CA ASN A 44 -48.64 5.17 -11.80
C ASN A 44 -49.20 6.21 -12.79
N ASP A 45 -48.43 6.60 -13.80
CA ASP A 45 -48.88 7.51 -14.85
C ASP A 45 -50.07 6.91 -15.64
N SER A 46 -51.24 7.54 -15.52
CA SER A 46 -52.48 7.14 -16.20
C SER A 46 -52.53 7.58 -17.66
N MET A 47 -51.63 8.48 -18.09
CA MET A 47 -51.52 8.97 -19.47
C MET A 47 -50.73 8.01 -20.36
N LEU A 48 -50.01 7.03 -19.79
CA LEU A 48 -49.20 6.08 -20.55
C LEU A 48 -49.93 4.77 -20.81
N SER A 49 -49.91 4.32 -22.08
CA SER A 49 -50.28 2.95 -22.43
C SER A 49 -49.30 1.94 -21.84
N PRO A 50 -49.65 0.64 -21.78
CA PRO A 50 -48.72 -0.42 -21.36
C PRO A 50 -47.40 -0.41 -22.15
N GLU A 51 -47.47 -0.19 -23.46
CA GLU A 51 -46.31 -0.09 -24.34
C GLU A 51 -45.49 1.18 -24.05
N GLY A 52 -46.15 2.31 -23.81
CA GLY A 52 -45.51 3.56 -23.42
C GLY A 52 -44.78 3.45 -22.08
N LYS A 53 -45.36 2.77 -21.10
CA LYS A 53 -44.71 2.46 -19.81
C LYS A 53 -43.47 1.60 -20.03
N LYS A 54 -43.56 0.56 -20.85
CA LYS A 54 -42.43 -0.32 -21.16
C LYS A 54 -41.29 0.45 -21.84
N ALA A 55 -41.59 1.33 -22.79
CA ALA A 55 -40.60 2.16 -23.47
C ALA A 55 -39.90 3.12 -22.50
N LYS A 56 -40.68 3.88 -21.70
CA LYS A 56 -40.10 4.78 -20.69
C LYS A 56 -39.28 4.05 -19.63
N THR A 57 -39.72 2.88 -19.15
CA THR A 57 -38.92 2.07 -18.22
C THR A 57 -37.60 1.62 -18.86
N ALA A 58 -37.57 1.28 -20.15
CA ALA A 58 -36.33 0.93 -20.84
C ALA A 58 -35.37 2.11 -20.98
N GLU A 59 -35.88 3.32 -21.28
CA GLU A 59 -35.08 4.55 -21.26
C GLU A 59 -34.54 4.86 -19.86
N LEU A 60 -35.36 4.66 -18.84
CA LEU A 60 -34.96 4.86 -17.44
C LEU A 60 -33.84 3.89 -17.03
N LYS A 61 -33.94 2.62 -17.44
CA LYS A 61 -32.87 1.63 -17.23
C LYS A 61 -31.58 2.06 -17.90
N LYS A 62 -31.63 2.53 -19.15
CA LYS A 62 -30.45 3.05 -19.85
C LYS A 62 -29.84 4.26 -19.12
N LYS A 63 -30.67 5.22 -18.69
CA LYS A 63 -30.21 6.41 -17.95
C LYS A 63 -29.42 6.03 -16.70
N TYR A 64 -30.03 5.24 -15.81
CA TYR A 64 -29.39 4.81 -14.56
C TYR A 64 -28.27 3.79 -14.79
N GLY A 65 -28.33 3.01 -15.86
CA GLY A 65 -27.24 2.13 -16.29
C GLY A 65 -25.98 2.90 -16.67
N LYS A 66 -26.12 3.94 -17.51
CA LYS A 66 -25.01 4.85 -17.88
C LYS A 66 -24.47 5.60 -16.67
N GLU A 67 -25.33 6.03 -15.75
CA GLU A 67 -24.94 6.68 -14.50
C GLU A 67 -24.14 5.73 -13.59
N PHE A 68 -24.60 4.50 -13.42
CA PHE A 68 -23.89 3.47 -12.67
C PHE A 68 -22.48 3.22 -13.23
N ILE A 69 -22.34 3.08 -14.55
CA ILE A 69 -21.01 2.92 -15.19
C ILE A 69 -20.11 4.13 -14.95
N ARG A 70 -20.65 5.34 -15.06
CA ARG A 70 -19.89 6.59 -14.85
C ARG A 70 -19.36 6.67 -13.43
N GLU A 71 -20.18 6.38 -12.43
CA GLU A 71 -19.76 6.38 -11.03
C GLU A 71 -18.80 5.23 -10.72
N ALA A 72 -19.05 4.02 -11.26
CA ALA A 72 -18.12 2.90 -11.13
C ALA A 72 -16.73 3.24 -11.72
N LYS A 73 -16.70 3.94 -12.87
CA LYS A 73 -15.47 4.46 -13.46
C LYS A 73 -14.76 5.43 -12.53
N ARG A 74 -15.47 6.44 -12.04
CA ARG A 74 -14.91 7.43 -11.12
C ARG A 74 -14.31 6.76 -9.88
N MET A 75 -15.04 5.81 -9.28
CA MET A 75 -14.55 5.04 -8.13
C MET A 75 -13.30 4.23 -8.45
N LYS A 76 -13.27 3.53 -9.60
CA LYS A 76 -12.11 2.73 -10.01
C LYS A 76 -10.88 3.59 -10.27
N ASP A 77 -11.05 4.70 -10.97
CA ASP A 77 -9.97 5.64 -11.27
C ASP A 77 -9.42 6.29 -9.99
N GLU A 78 -10.29 6.75 -9.09
CA GLU A 78 -9.90 7.30 -7.78
C GLU A 78 -9.17 6.26 -6.93
N PHE A 79 -9.69 5.03 -6.85
CA PHE A 79 -9.05 3.94 -6.13
C PHE A 79 -7.64 3.66 -6.66
N GLN A 80 -7.49 3.51 -7.97
CA GLN A 80 -6.19 3.26 -8.61
C GLN A 80 -5.22 4.42 -8.38
N GLN A 81 -5.70 5.65 -8.48
CA GLN A 81 -4.90 6.84 -8.17
C GLN A 81 -4.38 6.81 -6.73
N HIS A 82 -5.23 6.44 -5.76
CA HIS A 82 -4.82 6.36 -4.37
C HIS A 82 -3.86 5.19 -4.10
N VAL A 83 -4.03 4.04 -4.75
CA VAL A 83 -3.07 2.92 -4.68
C VAL A 83 -1.69 3.37 -5.16
N VAL A 84 -1.61 4.06 -6.31
CA VAL A 84 -0.34 4.61 -6.82
C VAL A 84 0.25 5.62 -5.85
N LYS A 85 -0.56 6.51 -5.26
CA LYS A 85 -0.09 7.47 -4.24
C LYS A 85 0.48 6.77 -3.02
N VAL A 86 -0.18 5.72 -2.50
CA VAL A 86 0.33 4.97 -1.34
C VAL A 86 1.67 4.32 -1.68
N ASN A 87 1.79 3.65 -2.82
CA ASN A 87 3.03 2.98 -3.22
C ASN A 87 4.19 3.97 -3.38
N ALA A 88 3.97 5.07 -4.10
CA ALA A 88 5.00 6.11 -4.29
C ALA A 88 5.43 6.75 -2.96
N ARG A 89 4.47 7.02 -2.06
CA ARG A 89 4.77 7.61 -0.74
C ARG A 89 5.47 6.64 0.18
N ALA A 90 5.07 5.37 0.17
CA ALA A 90 5.73 4.33 0.93
C ALA A 90 7.19 4.23 0.50
N GLU A 91 7.47 4.18 -0.81
CA GLU A 91 8.83 4.15 -1.34
C GLU A 91 9.66 5.35 -0.88
N ILE A 92 9.09 6.55 -0.88
CA ILE A 92 9.76 7.76 -0.37
C ILE A 92 10.14 7.60 1.11
N ILE A 93 9.23 7.11 1.95
CA ILE A 93 9.46 6.94 3.40
C ILE A 93 10.49 5.83 3.65
N LEU A 94 10.38 4.70 2.95
CA LEU A 94 11.29 3.56 3.08
C LEU A 94 12.73 3.91 2.73
N ASN A 95 12.94 4.88 1.84
CA ASN A 95 14.26 5.37 1.44
C ASN A 95 14.74 6.60 2.24
N GLU A 96 13.95 7.09 3.19
CA GLU A 96 14.33 8.25 4.01
C GLU A 96 15.44 7.88 5.00
N LYS A 97 16.46 8.73 5.10
CA LYS A 97 17.57 8.51 6.03
C LYS A 97 17.21 9.04 7.42
N PRO A 98 17.65 8.38 8.50
CA PRO A 98 17.49 8.91 9.85
C PRO A 98 18.10 10.30 10.00
N GLY A 99 17.52 11.12 10.88
CA GLY A 99 18.02 12.46 11.19
C GLY A 99 19.42 12.40 11.80
N LYS A 100 20.28 13.37 11.44
CA LYS A 100 21.65 13.44 11.97
C LYS A 100 21.66 13.94 13.43
N PRO A 101 22.31 13.22 14.36
CA PRO A 101 22.57 13.71 15.71
C PRO A 101 23.57 14.87 15.74
N SER A 102 23.89 15.36 16.94
CA SER A 102 24.90 16.41 17.11
C SER A 102 26.27 15.97 16.61
N SER A 103 27.10 16.92 16.16
CA SER A 103 28.46 16.62 15.67
C SER A 103 29.31 15.88 16.71
N ILE A 104 29.25 16.29 17.98
CA ILE A 104 29.98 15.65 19.09
C ILE A 104 29.57 14.19 19.26
N THR A 105 28.28 13.88 19.11
CA THR A 105 27.78 12.51 19.19
C THR A 105 28.25 11.68 18.00
N ILE A 106 28.26 12.27 16.79
CA ILE A 106 28.78 11.62 15.57
C ILE A 106 30.27 11.32 15.72
N ASP A 107 31.07 12.28 16.19
CA ASP A 107 32.52 12.11 16.37
C ASP A 107 32.83 11.03 17.40
N THR A 108 32.04 10.97 18.48
CA THR A 108 32.15 9.92 19.51
C THR A 108 31.83 8.55 18.93
N PHE A 109 30.72 8.42 18.21
CA PHE A 109 30.35 7.18 17.53
C PHE A 109 31.43 6.75 16.53
N GLN A 110 31.95 7.66 15.70
CA GLN A 110 32.95 7.33 14.70
C GLN A 110 34.27 6.86 15.33
N ARG A 111 34.68 7.46 16.45
CA ARG A 111 35.84 7.00 17.22
C ARG A 111 35.61 5.57 17.71
N GLU A 112 34.48 5.29 18.34
CA GLU A 112 34.18 3.95 18.86
C GLU A 112 34.03 2.90 17.75
N LEU A 113 33.43 3.27 16.62
CA LEU A 113 33.32 2.41 15.43
C LEU A 113 34.69 2.06 14.87
N ASN A 114 35.58 3.05 14.75
CA ASN A 114 36.94 2.85 14.27
C ASN A 114 37.78 1.99 15.23
N ASP A 115 37.62 2.19 16.54
CA ASP A 115 38.26 1.36 17.56
C ASP A 115 37.78 -0.10 17.47
N MET A 116 36.48 -0.31 17.28
CA MET A 116 35.90 -1.65 17.07
C MET A 116 36.43 -2.31 15.80
N LYS A 117 36.42 -1.60 14.67
CA LYS A 117 36.98 -2.10 13.39
C LYS A 117 38.45 -2.44 13.51
N THR A 118 39.23 -1.63 14.22
CA THR A 118 40.66 -1.91 14.45
C THR A 118 40.86 -3.18 15.29
N LYS A 119 40.08 -3.34 16.36
CA LYS A 119 40.10 -4.59 17.16
C LYS A 119 39.70 -5.80 16.34
N LEU A 120 38.73 -5.64 15.44
CA LEU A 120 38.28 -6.69 14.53
C LEU A 120 39.42 -7.13 13.62
N LEU A 121 40.12 -6.19 12.97
CA LEU A 121 41.26 -6.47 12.08
C LEU A 121 42.42 -7.19 12.79
N LEU A 122 42.59 -6.93 14.08
CA LEU A 122 43.64 -7.55 14.90
C LEU A 122 43.16 -8.84 15.60
N SER A 123 41.88 -9.21 15.45
CA SER A 123 41.32 -10.39 16.11
C SER A 123 41.78 -11.67 15.41
N VAL A 124 42.11 -12.68 16.22
CA VAL A 124 42.39 -14.04 15.77
C VAL A 124 41.24 -15.00 16.07
N ASN A 125 40.22 -14.53 16.81
CA ASN A 125 39.08 -15.33 17.22
C ASN A 125 37.80 -14.82 16.52
N PRO A 126 37.23 -15.57 15.56
CA PRO A 126 36.06 -15.13 14.81
C PRO A 126 34.79 -15.08 15.68
N ASP A 127 34.67 -15.91 16.73
CA ASP A 127 33.51 -15.87 17.63
C ASP A 127 33.49 -14.59 18.49
N GLU A 128 34.65 -14.20 19.02
CA GLU A 128 34.79 -12.93 19.74
C GLU A 128 34.57 -11.72 18.83
N ALA A 129 34.99 -11.82 17.56
CA ALA A 129 34.77 -10.78 16.57
C ALA A 129 33.27 -10.58 16.28
N VAL A 130 32.53 -11.66 16.03
CA VAL A 130 31.05 -11.61 15.87
C VAL A 130 30.39 -11.00 17.11
N LYS A 131 30.76 -11.48 18.30
CA LYS A 131 30.20 -10.98 19.56
C LYS A 131 30.46 -9.49 19.76
N SER A 132 31.67 -9.02 19.44
CA SER A 132 32.03 -7.60 19.57
C SER A 132 31.19 -6.70 18.67
N VAL A 133 30.92 -7.13 17.43
CA VAL A 133 30.05 -6.40 16.50
C VAL A 133 28.62 -6.36 17.01
N GLN A 134 28.11 -7.50 17.49
CA GLN A 134 26.77 -7.61 18.06
C GLN A 134 26.60 -6.68 19.28
N GLU A 135 27.55 -6.71 20.22
CA GLU A 135 27.54 -5.84 21.40
C GLU A 135 27.66 -4.36 21.04
N PHE A 136 28.45 -4.02 20.01
CA PHE A 136 28.57 -2.64 19.54
C PHE A 136 27.26 -2.12 18.94
N ALA A 137 26.61 -2.94 18.11
CA ALA A 137 25.31 -2.65 17.53
C ALA A 137 24.22 -2.53 18.61
N ASP A 138 24.23 -3.42 19.61
CA ASP A 138 23.22 -3.43 20.67
C ASP A 138 23.28 -2.22 21.60
N LYS A 139 24.46 -1.60 21.74
CA LYS A 139 24.63 -0.34 22.49
C LYS A 139 24.00 0.86 21.79
N GLN A 140 23.80 0.80 20.47
CA GLN A 140 23.25 1.92 19.72
C GLN A 140 21.73 2.00 19.89
N LYS A 141 21.27 3.15 20.39
CA LYS A 141 19.83 3.45 20.54
C LYS A 141 19.31 4.36 19.42
N ASP A 142 20.21 5.03 18.70
CA ASP A 142 19.86 5.97 17.64
C ASP A 142 19.82 5.23 16.29
N HIS A 143 18.73 5.46 15.54
CA HIS A 143 18.55 4.88 14.21
C HIS A 143 19.63 5.33 13.23
N TYR A 144 20.17 6.55 13.36
CA TYR A 144 21.26 7.06 12.53
C TYR A 144 22.53 6.23 12.69
N PHE A 145 22.95 5.95 13.92
CA PHE A 145 24.16 5.16 14.17
C PHE A 145 23.98 3.71 13.74
N THR A 146 22.81 3.13 14.01
CA THR A 146 22.52 1.76 13.56
C THR A 146 22.46 1.67 12.03
N TYR A 147 21.93 2.70 11.36
CA TYR A 147 21.98 2.82 9.90
C TYR A 147 23.42 2.93 9.39
N GLN A 148 24.30 3.68 10.04
CA GLN A 148 25.72 3.72 9.69
C GLN A 148 26.38 2.36 9.86
N ILE A 149 26.13 1.63 10.95
CA ILE A 149 26.64 0.26 11.13
C ILE A 149 26.15 -0.64 9.98
N LYS A 150 24.88 -0.55 9.59
CA LYS A 150 24.33 -1.30 8.46
C LYS A 150 25.09 -1.04 7.15
N GLN A 151 25.46 0.22 6.88
CA GLN A 151 26.22 0.57 5.67
C GLN A 151 27.64 -0.01 5.69
N GLU A 152 28.26 -0.07 6.87
CA GLU A 152 29.62 -0.58 7.08
C GLU A 152 29.67 -2.11 7.28
N PHE A 153 28.51 -2.75 7.39
CA PHE A 153 28.39 -4.17 7.70
C PHE A 153 29.07 -5.08 6.66
N PRO A 154 29.02 -4.81 5.34
CA PRO A 154 29.73 -5.64 4.37
C PRO A 154 31.24 -5.76 4.66
N ASP A 155 31.89 -4.65 5.03
CA ASP A 155 33.33 -4.64 5.34
C ASP A 155 33.64 -5.36 6.66
N ILE A 156 32.76 -5.17 7.66
CA ILE A 156 32.84 -5.88 8.94
C ILE A 156 32.68 -7.39 8.74
N ALA A 157 31.68 -7.80 7.96
CA ALA A 157 31.41 -9.20 7.65
C ALA A 157 32.59 -9.83 6.89
N ASN A 158 33.12 -9.16 5.87
CA ASN A 158 34.27 -9.63 5.11
C ASN A 158 35.50 -9.87 6.00
N SER A 159 35.75 -8.96 6.93
CA SER A 159 36.86 -9.10 7.89
C SER A 159 36.68 -10.34 8.78
N ILE A 160 35.47 -10.58 9.29
CA ILE A 160 35.17 -11.78 10.11
C ILE A 160 35.31 -13.06 9.30
N ILE A 161 34.81 -13.12 8.06
CA ILE A 161 34.94 -14.37 7.28
C ILE A 161 36.42 -14.64 6.96
N GLY A 162 37.22 -13.59 6.74
CA GLY A 162 38.67 -13.69 6.57
C GLY A 162 39.35 -14.33 7.78
N ILE A 163 39.01 -13.87 9.00
CA ILE A 163 39.53 -14.43 10.26
C ILE A 163 39.09 -15.89 10.44
N SER A 164 37.85 -16.22 10.06
CA SER A 164 37.30 -17.58 10.20
C SER A 164 37.87 -18.61 9.21
N GLY A 165 38.71 -18.20 8.26
CA GLY A 165 39.17 -19.08 7.18
C GLY A 165 38.05 -19.50 6.21
N GLY A 166 36.95 -18.74 6.16
CA GLY A 166 35.81 -19.01 5.27
C GLY A 166 34.80 -20.04 5.78
N ASP A 167 34.78 -20.35 7.08
CA ASP A 167 33.79 -21.27 7.67
C ASP A 167 32.34 -20.77 7.43
N PRO A 168 31.49 -21.56 6.73
CA PRO A 168 30.09 -21.21 6.48
C PRO A 168 29.24 -20.93 7.72
N SER A 169 29.59 -21.50 8.89
CA SER A 169 28.85 -21.30 10.14
C SER A 169 28.80 -19.82 10.54
N PHE A 170 29.86 -19.06 10.25
CA PHE A 170 29.93 -17.63 10.54
C PHE A 170 29.06 -16.79 9.61
N LYS A 171 28.74 -17.26 8.40
CA LYS A 171 27.78 -16.57 7.52
C LYS A 171 26.38 -16.57 8.12
N LEU A 172 25.98 -17.66 8.78
CA LEU A 172 24.69 -17.74 9.47
C LEU A 172 24.67 -16.79 10.68
N LYS A 173 25.71 -16.80 11.51
CA LYS A 173 25.82 -15.86 12.64
C LYS A 173 25.79 -14.40 12.18
N LEU A 174 26.53 -14.06 11.11
CA LEU A 174 26.55 -12.72 10.55
C LEU A 174 25.21 -12.30 9.95
N ARG A 175 24.44 -13.24 9.39
CA ARG A 175 23.07 -12.98 8.96
C ARG A 175 22.19 -12.56 10.13
N ASP A 176 22.24 -13.30 11.25
CA ASP A 176 21.44 -12.96 12.43
C ASP A 176 21.81 -11.58 13.00
N VAL A 177 23.11 -11.26 13.03
CA VAL A 177 23.60 -9.93 13.44
C VAL A 177 23.11 -8.85 12.48
N TYR A 178 23.20 -9.08 11.17
CA TYR A 178 22.71 -8.15 10.15
C TYR A 178 21.22 -7.90 10.26
N ASP A 179 20.42 -8.95 10.45
CA ASP A 179 18.97 -8.85 10.55
C ASP A 179 18.57 -8.00 11.77
N ASN A 180 19.25 -8.17 12.91
CA ASN A 180 19.06 -7.33 14.09
C ASN A 180 19.47 -5.86 13.86
N ILE A 181 20.64 -5.63 13.25
CA ILE A 181 21.09 -4.27 12.87
C ILE A 181 20.08 -3.62 11.92
N SER A 182 19.59 -4.38 10.92
CA SER A 182 18.66 -3.87 9.93
C SER A 182 17.31 -3.52 10.55
N ASP A 183 16.80 -4.33 11.47
CA ASP A 183 15.53 -4.06 12.17
C ASP A 183 15.63 -2.81 13.07
N LYS A 184 16.77 -2.61 13.75
CA LYS A 184 17.04 -1.43 14.58
C LYS A 184 17.34 -0.18 13.77
N ALA A 185 17.92 -0.32 12.57
CA ALA A 185 18.17 0.81 11.67
C ALA A 185 16.88 1.38 11.06
N GLN A 186 15.81 0.59 10.99
CA GLN A 186 14.52 1.05 10.49
C GLN A 186 13.82 1.96 11.50
N MET A 187 13.37 3.12 11.02
CA MET A 187 12.53 4.03 11.80
C MET A 187 11.10 3.46 11.94
N PRO A 188 10.37 3.74 13.04
CA PRO A 188 8.98 3.30 13.20
C PRO A 188 8.09 3.66 12.01
N GLU A 189 8.27 4.87 11.46
CA GLU A 189 7.52 5.36 10.31
C GLU A 189 7.79 4.51 9.05
N GLN A 190 8.99 3.96 8.89
CA GLN A 190 9.34 3.06 7.78
C GLN A 190 8.67 1.69 7.93
N LYS A 191 8.62 1.15 9.15
CA LYS A 191 7.92 -0.11 9.41
C LYS A 191 6.43 0.00 9.10
N GLU A 192 5.81 1.10 9.52
CA GLU A 192 4.40 1.36 9.24
C GLU A 192 4.14 1.58 7.74
N ALA A 193 5.01 2.33 7.05
CA ALA A 193 4.91 2.49 5.60
C ALA A 193 5.05 1.16 4.84
N ALA A 194 5.98 0.28 5.26
CA ALA A 194 6.13 -1.06 4.69
C ALA A 194 4.87 -1.90 4.89
N GLN A 195 4.28 -1.86 6.09
CA GLN A 195 3.06 -2.60 6.41
C GLN A 195 1.89 -2.15 5.53
N ILE A 196 1.67 -0.85 5.39
CA ILE A 196 0.57 -0.31 4.57
C ILE A 196 0.78 -0.64 3.09
N ALA A 197 2.00 -0.50 2.57
CA ALA A 197 2.32 -0.88 1.19
C ALA A 197 2.09 -2.38 0.95
N GLY A 198 2.50 -3.24 1.89
CA GLY A 198 2.28 -4.69 1.82
C GLY A 198 0.80 -5.07 1.82
N MET A 199 -0.05 -4.35 2.56
CA MET A 199 -1.51 -4.56 2.53
C MET A 199 -2.16 -4.24 1.19
N LEU A 200 -1.50 -3.45 0.34
CA LEU A 200 -1.98 -3.05 -0.99
C LEU A 200 -1.23 -3.75 -2.12
N GLU A 201 -0.41 -4.75 -1.83
CA GLU A 201 0.26 -5.53 -2.85
C GLU A 201 -0.78 -6.17 -3.78
N GLY A 202 -0.72 -5.85 -5.08
CA GLY A 202 -1.70 -6.33 -6.07
C GLY A 202 -3.05 -5.60 -6.06
N ALA A 203 -3.30 -4.65 -5.15
CA ALA A 203 -4.59 -3.98 -5.03
C ALA A 203 -4.99 -3.19 -6.27
N PHE A 204 -4.05 -2.71 -7.10
CA PHE A 204 -4.34 -1.89 -8.29
C PHE A 204 -5.41 -2.49 -9.24
N ASN A 205 -5.41 -3.81 -9.37
CA ASN A 205 -6.34 -4.56 -10.23
C ASN A 205 -7.51 -5.19 -9.46
N GLU A 206 -7.70 -4.85 -8.19
CA GLU A 206 -8.77 -5.40 -7.35
C GLU A 206 -10.17 -5.04 -7.86
N ASN A 207 -11.08 -6.00 -7.76
CA ASN A 207 -12.51 -5.79 -8.04
C ASN A 207 -13.16 -5.01 -6.89
N LEU A 208 -13.75 -3.85 -7.19
CA LEU A 208 -14.48 -3.04 -6.20
C LEU A 208 -15.87 -3.59 -5.92
N PHE A 209 -16.48 -4.23 -6.93
CA PHE A 209 -17.77 -4.87 -6.83
C PHE A 209 -17.58 -6.38 -6.79
N LEU A 210 -18.19 -7.05 -5.81
CA LEU A 210 -18.18 -8.50 -5.75
C LEU A 210 -19.02 -9.07 -6.91
N GLU A 211 -18.40 -9.87 -7.77
CA GLU A 211 -19.04 -10.41 -9.00
C GLU A 211 -20.31 -11.23 -8.72
N ARG A 212 -20.42 -11.81 -7.53
CA ARG A 212 -21.60 -12.54 -7.04
C ARG A 212 -22.16 -11.93 -5.75
N GLY A 213 -21.95 -10.62 -5.56
CA GLY A 213 -22.50 -9.86 -4.45
C GLY A 213 -24.00 -9.64 -4.63
N ILE A 214 -24.75 -9.70 -3.53
CA ILE A 214 -26.21 -9.48 -3.52
C ILE A 214 -26.55 -8.11 -4.10
N GLU A 215 -25.69 -7.12 -3.87
CA GLU A 215 -25.81 -5.75 -4.35
C GLU A 215 -25.70 -5.68 -5.86
N LEU A 216 -24.68 -6.32 -6.44
CA LEU A 216 -24.44 -6.31 -7.88
C LEU A 216 -25.54 -7.10 -8.61
N GLU A 217 -26.00 -8.21 -8.04
CA GLU A 217 -27.15 -8.95 -8.57
C GLU A 217 -28.44 -8.15 -8.49
N SER A 218 -28.66 -7.44 -7.38
CA SER A 218 -29.85 -6.62 -7.18
C SER A 218 -29.89 -5.49 -8.21
N ILE A 219 -28.79 -4.75 -8.39
CA ILE A 219 -28.74 -3.66 -9.35
C ILE A 219 -28.80 -4.19 -10.79
N ALA A 220 -28.26 -5.38 -11.08
CA ALA A 220 -28.39 -6.03 -12.40
C ALA A 220 -29.86 -6.31 -12.79
N ARG A 221 -30.70 -6.70 -11.83
CA ARG A 221 -32.15 -6.89 -12.06
C ARG A 221 -32.87 -5.56 -12.32
N THR A 222 -32.37 -4.48 -11.73
CA THR A 222 -32.94 -3.14 -11.86
C THR A 222 -32.57 -2.51 -13.20
N ILE A 223 -31.28 -2.22 -13.43
CA ILE A 223 -30.80 -1.46 -14.59
C ILE A 223 -30.39 -2.34 -15.78
N GLY A 224 -30.12 -3.63 -15.56
CA GLY A 224 -29.71 -4.58 -16.61
C GLY A 224 -28.32 -5.19 -16.38
N ALA A 225 -28.15 -6.43 -16.84
CA ALA A 225 -26.88 -7.16 -16.78
C ALA A 225 -25.83 -6.58 -17.76
N GLU A 226 -26.30 -5.92 -18.82
CA GLU A 226 -25.48 -5.26 -19.83
C GLU A 226 -24.63 -4.12 -19.27
N PHE A 227 -25.08 -3.46 -18.20
CA PHE A 227 -24.30 -2.44 -17.49
C PHE A 227 -23.44 -3.07 -16.40
N THR A 228 -24.03 -3.89 -15.54
CA THR A 228 -23.34 -4.41 -14.34
C THR A 228 -22.14 -5.32 -14.64
N LYS A 229 -22.10 -5.97 -15.81
CA LYS A 229 -20.92 -6.74 -16.26
C LYS A 229 -19.65 -5.88 -16.42
N TYR A 230 -19.78 -4.56 -16.53
CA TYR A 230 -18.67 -3.62 -16.61
C TYR A 230 -18.35 -2.94 -15.27
N ALA A 231 -18.99 -3.30 -14.15
CA ALA A 231 -18.80 -2.63 -12.86
C ALA A 231 -17.31 -2.59 -12.40
N ASN A 232 -16.58 -3.68 -12.61
CA ASN A 232 -15.14 -3.77 -12.26
C ASN A 232 -14.20 -3.35 -13.40
N ASN A 233 -14.73 -3.20 -14.62
CA ASN A 233 -13.99 -2.77 -15.79
C ASN A 233 -14.81 -1.76 -16.63
N PRO A 234 -15.11 -0.58 -16.05
CA PRO A 234 -16.04 0.37 -16.65
C PRO A 234 -15.46 1.04 -17.90
N ASN A 235 -14.14 1.02 -18.08
CA ASN A 235 -13.48 1.52 -19.30
C ASN A 235 -13.73 0.65 -20.55
N SER A 236 -14.25 -0.57 -20.37
CA SER A 236 -14.63 -1.43 -21.50
C SER A 236 -16.09 -1.27 -21.93
N TYR A 237 -16.85 -0.41 -21.25
CA TYR A 237 -18.19 -0.05 -21.69
C TYR A 237 -18.09 0.92 -22.87
N VAL A 238 -18.68 0.54 -24.00
CA VAL A 238 -18.86 1.39 -25.18
C VAL A 238 -20.34 1.71 -25.28
N ASP A 239 -20.67 3.00 -25.25
CA ASP A 239 -22.06 3.42 -25.42
C ASP A 239 -22.44 3.27 -26.89
N SER A 240 -23.45 2.45 -27.19
CA SER A 240 -23.90 2.21 -28.56
C SER A 240 -24.63 3.40 -29.20
N ASP A 241 -24.81 4.50 -28.46
CA ASP A 241 -25.49 5.71 -28.89
C ASP A 241 -24.50 6.87 -29.21
N ASP A 242 -23.18 6.62 -29.22
CA ASP A 242 -22.12 7.59 -29.59
C ASP A 242 -21.73 7.53 -31.11
N GLU A 243 -22.57 6.92 -31.95
CA GLU A 243 -22.57 7.04 -33.43
C GLU A 243 -23.82 7.79 -33.92
#